data_AF-A0A1I7G487-F1
#
_entry.id   AF-A0A1I7G487-F1
#
_cell.length_a   1.000
_cell.length_b   1.000
_cell.length_c   1.000
_cell.angle_alpha   90.00
_cell.angle_beta   90.00
_cell.angle_gamma   90.00
#
_symmetry.space_group_name_H-M   'P 1'
#
loop_
_entity.id
_entity.type
_entity.pdbx_description
1 polymer ?
#
loop_
_entity_poly.entity_id
_entity_poly.type
_entity_poly.pdbx_seq_one_letter_code
_entity_poly.pdbx_strand_id
1 'polypeptide(L)'
;MRSDRQVSTIRLVIEAVRLASTLAVKEITLFSDEVDRIVRVVSGWTLWGGAILLFACVSGFLLLMALVKGLAALIGSEAVAAVIGAAPFALAAVLLTWWGLRKMDLRR
;
A
#
# COMPACT_ATOMS: atom_id res chain seq x y z
N MET A 1 8.98 -40.50 -51.83
CA MET A 1 9.29 -39.05 -51.78
C MET A 1 8.33 -38.18 -50.95
N ARG A 2 7.05 -38.54 -50.71
CA ARG A 2 6.14 -37.75 -49.83
C ARG A 2 6.36 -37.96 -48.31
N SER A 3 6.86 -39.12 -47.90
CA SER A 3 7.04 -39.49 -46.48
C SER A 3 8.15 -38.71 -45.76
N ASP A 4 9.34 -38.55 -46.37
CA ASP A 4 10.48 -37.84 -45.75
C ASP A 4 10.20 -36.36 -45.47
N ARG A 5 9.39 -35.72 -46.32
CA ARG A 5 9.02 -34.31 -46.15
C ARG A 5 8.13 -34.10 -44.92
N GLN A 6 7.21 -35.03 -44.68
CA GLN A 6 6.30 -35.01 -43.53
C GLN A 6 7.07 -35.24 -42.21
N VAL A 7 8.01 -36.18 -42.21
CA VAL A 7 8.89 -36.45 -41.06
C VAL A 7 9.81 -35.25 -40.75
N SER A 8 10.28 -34.54 -41.79
CA SER A 8 11.07 -33.32 -41.63
C SER A 8 10.25 -32.15 -41.05
N THR A 9 9.02 -31.94 -41.52
CA THR A 9 8.15 -30.87 -40.98
C THR A 9 7.76 -31.14 -39.53
N ILE A 10 7.45 -32.39 -39.18
CA ILE A 10 7.12 -32.77 -37.80
C ILE A 10 8.32 -32.55 -36.87
N ARG A 11 9.55 -32.91 -37.30
CA ARG A 11 10.77 -32.65 -36.53
C ARG A 11 11.03 -31.15 -36.32
N LEU A 12 10.87 -30.33 -37.37
CA LEU A 12 11.04 -28.88 -37.28
C LEU A 12 10.03 -28.24 -36.31
N VAL A 13 8.77 -28.69 -36.32
CA VAL A 13 7.74 -28.21 -35.39
C VAL A 13 8.08 -28.61 -33.95
N ILE A 14 8.51 -29.85 -33.71
CA ILE A 14 8.91 -30.31 -32.38
C ILE A 14 10.11 -29.51 -31.87
N GLU A 15 11.09 -29.23 -32.73
CA GLU A 15 12.29 -28.49 -32.37
C GLU A 15 11.99 -27.00 -32.11
N ALA A 16 11.11 -26.40 -32.91
CA ALA A 16 10.61 -25.05 -32.68
C ALA A 16 9.80 -24.95 -31.37
N VAL A 17 8.95 -25.93 -31.06
CA VAL A 17 8.21 -26.00 -29.78
C VAL A 17 9.18 -26.17 -28.61
N ARG A 18 10.22 -26.98 -28.77
CA ARG A 18 11.24 -27.18 -27.73
C ARG A 18 12.02 -25.88 -27.48
N LEU A 19 12.47 -25.19 -28.52
CA LEU A 19 13.11 -23.88 -28.43
C LEU A 19 12.18 -22.85 -27.77
N ALA A 20 10.93 -22.74 -28.22
CA ALA A 20 9.94 -21.84 -27.65
C ALA A 20 9.68 -22.13 -26.16
N SER A 21 9.55 -23.40 -25.78
CA SER A 21 9.36 -23.80 -24.38
C SER A 21 10.58 -23.48 -23.51
N THR A 22 11.79 -23.63 -24.04
CA THR A 22 13.04 -23.32 -23.33
C THR A 22 13.20 -21.81 -23.11
N LEU A 23 12.76 -21.00 -24.09
CA LEU A 23 12.73 -19.54 -23.96
C LEU A 23 11.64 -19.09 -22.97
N ALA A 24 10.44 -19.65 -23.05
CA ALA A 24 9.33 -19.33 -22.13
C ALA A 24 9.67 -19.66 -20.67
N VAL A 25 10.33 -20.80 -20.42
CA VAL A 25 10.81 -21.16 -19.07
C VAL A 25 11.83 -20.14 -18.55
N LYS A 26 12.76 -19.68 -19.40
CA LYS A 26 13.72 -18.63 -19.02
C LYS A 26 13.03 -17.32 -18.63
N GLU A 27 12.03 -16.90 -19.40
CA GLU A 27 11.27 -15.68 -19.14
C GLU A 27 10.48 -15.77 -17.83
N ILE A 28 9.84 -16.92 -17.57
CA ILE A 28 9.14 -17.20 -16.30
C ILE A 28 10.09 -17.20 -15.11
N THR A 29 11.29 -17.79 -15.25
CA THR A 29 12.28 -17.80 -14.15
C THR A 29 12.81 -16.40 -13.84
N LEU A 30 13.02 -15.57 -14.85
CA LEU A 30 13.47 -14.20 -14.68
C LEU A 30 12.37 -13.34 -14.02
N PHE A 31 11.13 -13.50 -14.49
CA PHE A 31 9.98 -12.81 -13.93
C PHE A 31 9.73 -13.20 -12.47
N SER A 32 9.89 -14.47 -12.13
CA SER A 32 9.73 -14.96 -10.75
C SER A 32 10.78 -14.36 -9.81
N ASP A 33 12.04 -14.28 -10.24
CA ASP A 33 13.12 -13.66 -9.44
C ASP A 33 12.90 -12.15 -9.23
N GLU A 34 12.40 -11.46 -10.26
CA GLU A 34 12.08 -10.04 -10.17
C GLU A 34 10.86 -9.78 -9.26
N VAL A 35 9.82 -10.62 -9.34
CA VAL A 35 8.67 -10.56 -8.44
C VAL A 35 9.10 -10.82 -6.99
N ASP A 36 9.93 -11.83 -6.72
CA ASP A 36 10.44 -12.11 -5.38
C ASP A 36 11.26 -10.94 -4.82
N ARG A 37 12.07 -10.28 -5.66
CA ARG A 37 12.80 -9.06 -5.29
C ARG A 37 11.84 -7.92 -4.97
N ILE A 38 10.82 -7.68 -5.79
CA ILE A 38 9.81 -6.65 -5.56
C ILE A 38 9.06 -6.93 -4.27
N VAL A 39 8.60 -8.16 -4.06
CA VAL A 39 7.89 -8.56 -2.83
C VAL A 39 8.76 -8.33 -1.60
N ARG A 40 10.05 -8.67 -1.65
CA ARG A 40 10.98 -8.44 -0.53
C ARG A 40 11.18 -6.94 -0.23
N VAL A 41 11.31 -6.12 -1.27
CA VAL A 41 11.43 -4.66 -1.10
C VAL A 41 10.12 -4.09 -0.56
N VAL A 42 8.99 -4.39 -1.20
CA VAL A 42 7.67 -3.88 -0.80
C VAL A 42 7.33 -4.33 0.61
N SER A 43 7.53 -5.60 0.98
CA SER A 43 7.28 -6.09 2.34
C SER A 43 8.16 -5.39 3.37
N GLY A 44 9.45 -5.18 3.09
CA GLY A 44 10.34 -4.40 3.95
C GLY A 44 9.82 -2.97 4.16
N TRP A 45 9.49 -2.27 3.07
CA TRP A 45 8.97 -0.90 3.14
C TRP A 45 7.59 -0.82 3.80
N THR A 46 6.74 -1.84 3.62
CA THR A 46 5.41 -1.90 4.25
C THR A 46 5.52 -2.14 5.75
N LEU A 47 6.46 -2.99 6.19
CA LEU A 47 6.71 -3.23 7.60
C LEU A 47 7.24 -1.96 8.30
N TRP A 48 8.25 -1.31 7.71
CA TRP A 48 8.81 -0.08 8.27
C TRP A 48 7.83 1.08 8.20
N GLY A 49 7.18 1.29 7.06
CA GLY A 49 6.18 2.34 6.88
C GLY A 49 4.99 2.16 7.83
N GLY A 50 4.50 0.92 7.96
CA GLY A 50 3.44 0.58 8.91
C GLY A 50 3.84 0.82 10.36
N ALA A 51 5.04 0.37 10.76
CA ALA A 51 5.55 0.60 12.11
C ALA A 51 5.71 2.09 12.43
N ILE A 52 6.30 2.87 11.52
CA ILE A 52 6.47 4.32 11.69
C ILE A 52 5.10 5.00 11.85
N LEU A 53 4.14 4.65 10.98
CA LEU A 53 2.79 5.21 11.06
C LEU A 53 2.11 4.86 12.38
N LEU A 54 2.21 3.60 12.81
CA LEU A 54 1.66 3.15 14.10
C LEU A 54 2.31 3.89 15.27
N PHE A 55 3.64 3.97 15.33
CA PHE A 55 4.32 4.70 16.39
C PHE A 55 4.00 6.19 16.37
N ALA A 56 3.90 6.81 15.20
CA ALA A 56 3.50 8.21 15.07
C ALA A 56 2.07 8.43 15.60
N CYS A 57 1.12 7.55 15.25
CA CYS A 57 -0.24 7.62 15.75
C CYS A 57 -0.31 7.42 17.27
N VAL A 58 0.36 6.39 17.80
CA VAL A 58 0.33 6.08 19.24
C VAL A 58 1.03 7.19 20.03
N SER A 59 2.23 7.60 19.64
CA SER A 59 2.96 8.67 20.33
C SER A 59 2.23 10.01 20.26
N GLY A 60 1.66 10.35 19.10
CA GLY A 60 0.85 11.56 18.94
C GLY A 60 -0.37 11.54 19.85
N PHE A 61 -1.09 10.42 19.93
CA PHE A 61 -2.23 10.28 20.84
C PHE A 61 -1.84 10.39 22.31
N LEU A 62 -0.75 9.75 22.72
CA LEU A 62 -0.24 9.84 24.09
C LEU A 62 0.20 11.27 24.43
N LEU A 63 0.84 11.97 23.49
CA LEU A 63 1.23 13.37 23.66
C LEU A 63 0.01 14.29 23.81
N LEU A 64 -1.04 14.08 23.00
CA LEU A 64 -2.31 14.80 23.16
C LEU A 64 -2.95 14.54 24.53
N MET A 65 -2.98 13.29 24.98
CA MET A 65 -3.48 12.95 26.31
C MET A 65 -2.68 13.61 27.44
N ALA A 66 -1.35 13.63 27.31
CA ALA A 66 -0.49 14.31 28.27
C ALA A 66 -0.76 15.82 28.31
N LEU A 67 -0.94 16.46 27.15
CA LEU A 67 -1.30 17.86 27.02
C LEU A 67 -2.67 18.16 27.64
N VAL A 68 -3.70 17.36 27.33
CA VAL A 68 -5.04 17.52 27.91
C VAL A 68 -5.00 17.37 29.42
N LYS A 69 -4.26 16.38 29.95
CA LYS A 69 -4.08 16.23 31.40
C LYS A 69 -3.31 17.39 32.02
N GLY A 70 -2.28 17.91 31.36
CA GLY A 70 -1.57 19.11 31.81
C GLY A 70 -2.46 20.35 31.86
N LEU A 71 -3.28 20.55 30.82
CA LEU A 71 -4.30 21.61 30.78
C LEU A 71 -5.36 21.42 31.84
N ALA A 72 -5.82 20.19 32.07
CA ALA A 72 -6.81 19.88 33.10
C ALA A 72 -6.28 20.21 34.49
N ALA A 73 -5.01 19.88 34.76
CA ALA A 73 -4.35 20.23 36.01
C ALA A 73 -4.26 21.76 36.22
N LEU A 74 -4.05 22.53 35.15
CA LEU A 74 -3.99 24.00 35.19
C LEU A 74 -5.37 24.65 35.35
N ILE A 75 -6.38 24.13 34.64
CA ILE A 75 -7.75 24.68 34.59
C ILE A 75 -8.59 24.20 35.78
N GLY A 76 -8.21 23.07 36.40
CA GLY A 76 -9.01 22.40 37.44
C GLY A 76 -10.23 21.66 36.91
N SER A 77 -10.37 21.51 35.58
CA SER A 77 -11.49 20.82 34.95
C SER A 77 -11.03 19.97 33.77
N GLU A 78 -11.17 18.66 33.90
CA GLU A 78 -10.85 17.70 32.85
C GLU A 78 -11.76 17.84 31.63
N ALA A 79 -13.05 18.13 31.85
CA ALA A 79 -14.03 18.28 30.78
C ALA A 79 -13.67 19.46 29.86
N VAL A 80 -13.34 20.61 30.45
CA VAL A 80 -12.98 21.82 29.68
C VAL A 80 -11.68 21.60 28.91
N ALA A 81 -10.67 21.00 29.55
CA ALA A 81 -9.41 20.68 28.88
C ALA A 81 -9.58 19.69 27.72
N ALA A 82 -10.43 18.68 27.89
CA ALA A 82 -10.74 17.70 26.85
C ALA A 82 -11.45 18.36 25.65
N VAL A 83 -12.42 19.25 25.89
CA VAL A 83 -13.10 19.99 24.82
C VAL A 83 -12.09 20.87 24.05
N ILE A 84 -11.22 21.59 24.74
CA ILE A 84 -10.18 22.42 24.09
C ILE A 84 -9.24 21.55 23.26
N GLY A 85 -8.80 20.40 23.80
CA GLY A 85 -7.92 19.48 23.08
C GLY A 85 -8.58 18.85 21.85
N ALA A 86 -9.87 18.51 21.92
CA ALA A 86 -10.61 17.87 20.83
C ALA A 86 -11.17 18.85 19.78
N ALA A 87 -11.48 20.08 20.17
CA ALA A 87 -12.09 21.11 19.32
C ALA A 87 -11.38 21.33 17.97
N PRO A 88 -10.04 21.48 17.89
CA PRO A 88 -9.38 21.69 16.59
C PRO A 88 -9.55 20.50 15.65
N PHE A 89 -9.54 19.27 16.17
CA PHE A 89 -9.74 18.06 15.38
C PHE A 89 -11.18 17.94 14.87
N ALA A 90 -12.16 18.24 15.73
CA ALA A 90 -13.57 18.27 15.34
C ALA A 90 -13.82 19.32 14.24
N LEU A 91 -13.23 20.51 14.38
CA LEU A 91 -13.33 21.58 13.40
C LEU A 91 -12.70 21.17 12.06
N ALA A 92 -11.50 20.59 12.08
CA ALA A 92 -10.84 20.08 10.88
C ALA A 92 -11.67 18.99 10.18
N ALA A 93 -12.25 18.06 10.94
CA ALA A 93 -13.12 17.02 10.40
C ALA A 93 -14.36 17.60 9.71
N VAL A 94 -15.00 18.60 10.32
CA VAL A 94 -16.16 19.30 9.72
C VAL A 94 -15.77 20.02 8.44
N LEU A 95 -14.65 20.75 8.43
CA LEU A 95 -14.17 21.46 7.23
C LEU A 95 -13.84 20.51 6.09
N LEU A 96 -13.12 19.42 6.37
CA LEU A 96 -12.77 18.42 5.37
C LEU A 96 -14.01 17.71 4.83
N THR A 97 -14.96 17.38 5.70
CA THR A 97 -16.23 16.77 5.29
C THR A 97 -17.02 17.71 4.38
N TRP A 98 -17.19 18.97 4.78
CA TRP A 98 -17.89 19.96 3.96
C TRP A 98 -17.20 20.18 2.62
N TRP A 99 -15.87 20.26 2.61
CA TRP A 99 -15.10 20.40 1.37
C TRP A 99 -15.23 19.18 0.46
N GLY A 100 -15.19 17.97 1.04
CA GLY A 100 -15.42 16.71 0.33
C GLY A 100 -16.81 16.67 -0.32
N LEU A 101 -17.85 16.98 0.44
CA LEU A 101 -19.22 17.07 -0.08
C LEU A 101 -19.33 18.08 -1.23
N ARG A 102 -18.75 19.28 -1.07
CA ARG A 102 -18.75 20.31 -2.12
C ARG A 102 -18.04 19.86 -3.40
N LYS A 103 -16.94 19.10 -3.28
CA LYS A 103 -16.21 18.56 -4.43
C LYS A 103 -16.95 17.42 -5.13
N MET A 104 -17.73 16.63 -4.40
CA MET A 104 -18.56 15.57 -4.96
C MET A 104 -19.76 16.15 -5.70
N ASP A 105 -20.32 17.25 -5.19
CA ASP A 105 -21.48 17.93 -5.79
C ASP A 105 -21.10 18.67 -7.09
N LEU A 106 -19.88 19.23 -7.18
CA LEU A 106 -19.34 19.86 -8.38
C LEU A 106 -19.06 18.91 -9.57
N ARG A 107 -19.27 17.59 -9.39
CA ARG A 107 -19.12 16.58 -10.46
C ARG A 107 -20.46 16.05 -10.98
N ARG A 108 -21.59 16.57 -10.52
CA ARG A 108 -22.90 16.39 -11.15
C ARG A 108 -23.22 17.59 -12.04
#